data_AF-A0A560EIZ1-F1
#
_entry.id   AF-A0A560EIZ1-F1
#
_cell.length_a   1.000
_cell.length_b   1.000
_cell.length_c   1.000
_cell.angle_alpha   90.00
_cell.angle_beta   90.00
_cell.angle_gamma   90.00
#
_symmetry.space_group_name_H-M   'P 1'
#
loop_
_entity.id
_entity.type
_entity.pdbx_description
1 polymer ?
#
loop_
_entity_poly.entity_id
_entity_poly.type
_entity_poly.pdbx_seq_one_letter_code
_entity_poly.pdbx_strand_id
1 'polypeptide(L)'
;MDNVGNRTALQVRRYIGDSITSDGFDAAFYDIINSDVAAAGVDPYQHYENNGWHEGRDPSGYFSTTGYLSAYSDIAAAGVNPLSHYNDWGWREGRNPSSLFNTRKYLNAYSDIAAANINPLVHYLQYGAFEGRLPFGDGTY
;
A
#
# COMPACT_ATOMS: atom_id res chain seq x y z
N MET A 1 -15.00 23.48 -18.25
CA MET A 1 -13.94 23.38 -17.21
C MET A 1 -14.42 22.30 -16.27
N ASP A 2 -14.03 21.07 -16.56
CA ASP A 2 -14.91 19.94 -16.31
C ASP A 2 -14.60 19.30 -14.95
N ASN A 3 -15.67 19.05 -14.20
CA ASN A 3 -15.74 18.53 -12.84
C ASN A 3 -15.27 17.05 -12.71
N VAL A 4 -14.45 16.58 -13.65
CA VAL A 4 -13.93 15.20 -13.69
C VAL A 4 -12.70 15.08 -12.80
N GLY A 5 -11.77 16.04 -12.84
CA GLY A 5 -10.57 16.02 -11.98
C GLY A 5 -10.89 16.04 -10.49
N ASN A 6 -11.99 16.68 -10.10
CA ASN A 6 -12.42 16.77 -8.71
C ASN A 6 -13.09 15.47 -8.21
N ARG A 7 -13.76 14.72 -9.10
CA ARG A 7 -14.37 13.42 -8.76
C ARG A 7 -13.32 12.33 -8.59
N THR A 8 -12.28 12.31 -9.42
CA THR A 8 -11.19 11.33 -9.32
C THR A 8 -10.36 11.58 -8.07
N ALA A 9 -10.04 12.84 -7.75
CA ALA A 9 -9.36 13.20 -6.49
C ALA A 9 -10.16 12.83 -5.24
N LEU A 10 -11.49 13.00 -5.26
CA LEU A 10 -12.38 12.58 -4.15
C LEU A 10 -12.44 11.05 -3.98
N GLN A 11 -12.33 10.28 -5.06
CA GLN A 11 -12.30 8.82 -5.00
C GLN A 11 -10.97 8.29 -4.47
N VAL A 12 -9.85 8.92 -4.86
CA VAL A 12 -8.50 8.56 -4.39
C VAL A 12 -8.36 8.78 -2.88
N ARG A 13 -8.88 9.90 -2.36
CA ARG A 13 -8.89 10.21 -0.91
C ARG A 13 -9.60 9.18 -0.03
N ARG A 14 -10.43 8.31 -0.61
CA ARG A 14 -11.08 7.24 0.17
C ARG A 14 -10.09 6.15 0.59
N TYR A 15 -8.99 5.98 -0.14
CA TYR A 15 -8.05 4.86 0.04
C TYR A 15 -6.63 5.30 0.42
N ILE A 16 -6.38 6.60 0.47
CA ILE A 16 -5.09 7.19 0.82
C ILE A 16 -5.36 8.36 1.77
N GLY A 17 -4.87 8.23 2.99
CA GLY A 17 -4.88 9.25 4.03
C GLY A 17 -3.71 10.22 3.94
N ASP A 18 -3.75 11.26 4.77
CA ASP A 18 -2.79 12.37 4.74
C ASP A 18 -1.47 12.06 5.49
N SER A 19 -1.33 10.87 6.08
CA SER A 19 -0.20 10.48 6.95
C SER A 19 0.42 9.16 6.47
N ILE A 20 1.07 9.22 5.31
CA ILE A 20 1.79 8.08 4.72
C ILE A 20 3.25 8.11 5.17
N THR A 21 3.71 7.04 5.80
CA THR A 21 5.12 6.85 6.20
C THR A 21 6.01 6.58 4.97
N SER A 22 7.33 6.59 5.16
CA SER A 22 8.30 6.31 4.07
C SER A 22 8.25 4.87 3.55
N ASP A 23 7.65 3.95 4.31
CA ASP A 23 7.46 2.55 3.95
C ASP A 23 6.01 2.24 3.51
N GLY A 24 5.18 3.27 3.33
CA GLY A 24 3.84 3.11 2.73
C GLY A 24 2.75 2.65 3.70
N PHE A 25 2.96 2.77 5.00
CA PHE A 25 1.90 2.67 6.00
C PHE A 25 1.07 3.95 6.02
N ASP A 26 -0.24 3.81 6.14
CA ASP A 26 -1.20 4.90 6.17
C ASP A 26 -1.94 4.92 7.50
N ALA A 27 -1.48 5.76 8.43
CA ALA A 27 -2.04 5.81 9.78
C ALA A 27 -3.53 6.20 9.79
N ALA A 28 -3.93 7.14 8.93
CA ALA A 28 -5.31 7.58 8.87
C ALA A 28 -6.23 6.49 8.32
N PHE A 29 -5.81 5.79 7.25
CA PHE A 29 -6.52 4.60 6.77
C PHE A 29 -6.61 3.54 7.86
N TYR A 30 -5.49 3.26 8.53
CA TYR A 30 -5.40 2.22 9.53
C TYR A 30 -6.37 2.47 10.69
N ASP A 31 -6.38 3.67 11.26
CA ASP A 31 -7.29 4.03 12.36
C ASP A 31 -8.76 4.02 11.94
N ILE A 32 -9.07 4.43 10.71
CA ILE A 32 -10.45 4.41 10.18
C ILE A 32 -11.00 2.98 10.13
N ILE A 33 -10.18 2.02 9.70
CA ILE A 33 -10.58 0.62 9.56
C ILE A 33 -10.49 -0.12 10.90
N ASN A 34 -9.57 0.29 11.77
CA ASN A 34 -9.24 -0.35 13.04
C ASN A 34 -9.62 0.55 14.22
N SER A 35 -10.92 0.80 14.36
CA SER A 35 -11.44 1.74 15.37
C SER A 35 -11.15 1.32 16.82
N ASP A 36 -10.88 0.03 17.05
CA ASP A 36 -10.40 -0.50 18.32
C ASP A 36 -8.99 0.01 18.67
N VAL A 37 -8.09 0.08 17.69
CA VAL A 37 -6.74 0.63 17.86
C VAL A 37 -6.80 2.13 18.13
N ALA A 38 -7.61 2.85 17.35
CA ALA A 38 -7.84 4.28 17.53
C ALA A 38 -8.45 4.59 18.90
N ALA A 39 -9.44 3.80 19.35
CA ALA A 39 -10.08 3.97 20.66
C ALA A 39 -9.13 3.65 21.83
N ALA A 40 -8.19 2.73 21.63
CA ALA A 40 -7.15 2.41 22.61
C ALA A 40 -6.06 3.50 22.70
N GLY A 41 -5.98 4.43 21.74
CA GLY A 41 -4.97 5.49 21.71
C GLY A 41 -3.55 4.96 21.49
N VAL A 42 -3.42 3.78 20.90
CA VAL A 42 -2.13 3.17 20.55
C VAL A 42 -1.64 3.77 19.23
N ASP A 43 -0.32 3.95 19.09
CA ASP A 43 0.25 4.36 17.81
C ASP A 43 -0.06 3.31 16.73
N PRO A 44 -0.72 3.67 15.61
CA PRO A 44 -1.20 2.70 14.64
C PRO A 44 -0.08 1.98 13.90
N TYR A 45 1.04 2.66 13.65
CA TYR A 45 2.20 2.04 12.99
C TYR A 45 2.84 1.00 13.91
N GLN A 46 3.08 1.36 15.17
CA GLN A 46 3.57 0.44 16.18
C GLN A 46 2.59 -0.73 16.42
N HIS A 47 1.28 -0.48 16.38
CA HIS A 47 0.29 -1.55 16.46
C HIS A 47 0.43 -2.53 15.28
N TYR A 48 0.55 -2.01 14.06
CA TYR A 48 0.72 -2.83 12.87
C TYR A 48 1.95 -3.72 12.97
N GLU A 49 3.11 -3.13 13.28
CA GLU A 49 4.40 -3.84 13.36
C GLU A 49 4.40 -4.99 14.37
N ASN A 50 3.72 -4.83 15.52
CA ASN A 50 3.73 -5.83 16.59
C ASN A 50 2.56 -6.83 16.52
N ASN A 51 1.40 -6.43 16.01
CA ASN A 51 0.17 -7.23 16.07
C ASN A 51 -0.58 -7.22 14.75
N GLY A 52 -0.74 -6.05 14.13
CA GLY A 52 -1.69 -5.88 13.04
C GLY A 52 -1.44 -6.78 11.84
N TRP A 53 -0.18 -7.00 11.44
CA TRP A 53 0.10 -7.89 10.32
C TRP A 53 -0.16 -9.36 10.65
N HIS A 54 0.04 -9.78 11.90
CA HIS A 54 -0.34 -11.11 12.38
C HIS A 54 -1.86 -11.30 12.41
N GLU A 55 -2.60 -10.23 12.68
CA GLU A 55 -4.06 -10.19 12.67
C GLU A 55 -4.64 -10.04 11.25
N GLY A 56 -3.79 -9.90 10.22
CA GLY A 56 -4.21 -9.75 8.84
C GLY A 56 -4.76 -8.36 8.49
N ARG A 57 -4.51 -7.34 9.33
CA ARG A 57 -4.96 -5.96 9.08
C ARG A 57 -4.14 -5.34 7.95
N ASP A 58 -4.77 -4.52 7.12
CA ASP A 58 -4.11 -3.89 5.98
C ASP A 58 -3.43 -2.58 6.40
N PRO A 59 -2.16 -2.32 6.02
CA PRO A 59 -1.43 -1.12 6.42
C PRO A 59 -1.78 0.12 5.59
N SER A 60 -2.38 -0.07 4.41
CA SER A 60 -2.85 1.01 3.53
C SER A 60 -3.88 0.47 2.53
N GLY A 61 -4.64 1.36 1.87
CA GLY A 61 -5.70 0.95 0.95
C GLY A 61 -5.23 0.21 -0.32
N TYR A 62 -3.92 0.14 -0.57
CA TYR A 62 -3.31 -0.53 -1.73
C TYR A 62 -2.34 -1.66 -1.34
N PHE A 63 -2.35 -2.07 -0.07
CA PHE A 63 -1.63 -3.23 0.41
C PHE A 63 -2.60 -4.16 1.12
N SER A 64 -2.59 -5.45 0.78
CA SER A 64 -3.37 -6.44 1.51
C SER A 64 -2.45 -7.41 2.25
N THR A 65 -2.48 -7.39 3.59
CA THR A 65 -1.64 -8.26 4.41
C THR A 65 -1.99 -9.72 4.16
N THR A 66 -3.28 -10.07 4.24
CA THR A 66 -3.74 -11.45 4.02
C THR A 66 -3.55 -11.89 2.56
N GLY A 67 -3.83 -11.00 1.60
CA GLY A 67 -3.63 -11.29 0.19
C GLY A 67 -2.17 -11.54 -0.16
N TYR A 68 -1.26 -10.70 0.36
CA TYR A 68 0.18 -10.85 0.13
C TYR A 68 0.71 -12.17 0.69
N LEU A 69 0.38 -12.51 1.94
CA LEU A 69 0.82 -13.77 2.56
C LEU A 69 0.20 -15.00 1.88
N SER A 70 -1.02 -14.90 1.36
CA SER A 70 -1.66 -15.98 0.60
C SER A 70 -1.01 -16.19 -0.77
N ALA A 71 -0.69 -15.11 -1.48
CA ALA A 71 -0.06 -15.17 -2.80
C ALA A 71 1.40 -15.62 -2.75
N TYR A 72 2.09 -15.30 -1.65
CA TYR A 72 3.53 -15.48 -1.50
C TYR A 72 3.85 -16.37 -0.31
N SER A 73 3.69 -17.69 -0.52
CA SER A 73 3.80 -18.70 0.53
C SER A 73 5.19 -18.80 1.16
N ASP A 74 6.24 -18.37 0.45
CA ASP A 74 7.60 -18.24 0.98
C ASP A 74 7.69 -17.19 2.09
N ILE A 75 6.94 -16.09 1.97
CA ILE A 75 6.89 -15.02 2.97
C ILE A 75 6.07 -15.44 4.18
N ALA A 76 4.93 -16.10 3.92
CA ALA A 76 4.15 -16.71 4.98
C ALA A 76 4.95 -17.75 5.78
N ALA A 77 5.72 -18.60 5.09
CA ALA A 77 6.58 -19.60 5.73
C ALA A 77 7.75 -18.95 6.49
N ALA A 78 8.28 -17.83 6.01
CA ALA A 78 9.34 -17.09 6.68
C ALA A 78 8.85 -16.38 7.97
N GLY A 79 7.54 -16.13 8.09
CA GLY A 79 6.96 -15.47 9.26
C GLY A 79 7.45 -14.03 9.42
N VAL A 80 7.63 -13.32 8.31
CA VAL A 80 8.11 -11.92 8.29
C VAL A 80 6.96 -10.97 8.00
N ASN A 81 7.05 -9.74 8.52
CA ASN A 81 6.09 -8.68 8.24
C ASN A 81 6.00 -8.44 6.72
N PRO A 82 4.81 -8.59 6.10
CA PRO A 82 4.66 -8.50 4.65
C PRO A 82 4.89 -7.09 4.10
N LEU A 83 4.56 -6.04 4.85
CA LEU A 83 4.86 -4.66 4.43
C LEU A 83 6.37 -4.43 4.41
N SER A 84 7.08 -4.82 5.47
CA SER A 84 8.54 -4.72 5.53
C SER A 84 9.19 -5.51 4.39
N HIS A 85 8.74 -6.76 4.17
CA HIS A 85 9.23 -7.57 3.06
C HIS A 85 9.03 -6.88 1.71
N TYR A 86 7.83 -6.36 1.46
CA TYR A 86 7.56 -5.68 0.19
C TYR A 86 8.50 -4.49 -0.01
N ASN A 87 8.71 -3.66 1.01
CA ASN A 87 9.57 -2.49 0.96
C ASN A 87 11.05 -2.83 0.71
N ASP A 88 11.53 -3.87 1.37
CA ASP A 88 12.94 -4.25 1.34
C ASP A 88 13.29 -5.11 0.12
N TRP A 89 12.37 -5.95 -0.37
CA TRP A 89 12.65 -6.88 -1.47
C TRP A 89 11.50 -7.00 -2.47
N GLY A 90 10.26 -7.15 -1.99
CA GLY A 90 9.14 -7.60 -2.81
C GLY A 90 8.88 -6.75 -4.06
N TRP A 91 9.02 -5.43 -3.98
CA TRP A 91 8.81 -4.59 -5.17
C TRP A 91 9.90 -4.78 -6.24
N ARG A 92 11.14 -5.07 -5.85
CA ARG A 92 12.25 -5.38 -6.77
C ARG A 92 12.11 -6.76 -7.40
N GLU A 93 11.49 -7.69 -6.68
CA GLU A 93 11.08 -9.01 -7.20
C GLU A 93 9.84 -8.90 -8.13
N GLY A 94 9.18 -7.74 -8.12
CA GLY A 94 7.99 -7.45 -8.90
C GLY A 94 6.74 -8.13 -8.36
N ARG A 95 6.68 -8.41 -7.06
CA ARG A 95 5.48 -8.88 -6.35
C ARG A 95 4.46 -7.76 -6.27
N ASN A 96 3.17 -8.09 -6.29
CA ASN A 96 2.07 -7.15 -6.13
C ASN A 96 1.68 -7.04 -4.64
N PRO A 97 1.60 -5.82 -4.07
CA PRO A 97 1.21 -5.63 -2.67
C PRO A 97 -0.29 -5.86 -2.44
N SER A 98 -1.11 -5.73 -3.48
CA SER A 98 -2.53 -6.02 -3.46
C SER A 98 -3.03 -6.32 -4.87
N SER A 99 -4.26 -6.83 -4.98
CA SER A 99 -4.97 -6.95 -6.25
C SER A 99 -5.32 -5.59 -6.91
N LEU A 100 -5.19 -4.50 -6.15
CA LEU A 100 -5.45 -3.12 -6.61
C LEU A 100 -4.19 -2.42 -7.14
N PHE A 101 -3.01 -3.03 -7.00
CA PHE A 101 -1.74 -2.44 -7.42
C PHE A 101 -0.84 -3.45 -8.12
N ASN A 102 -0.44 -3.17 -9.36
CA ASN A 102 0.46 -4.02 -10.12
C ASN A 102 1.85 -3.37 -10.24
N THR A 103 2.82 -3.93 -9.52
CA THR A 103 4.18 -3.40 -9.37
C THR A 103 4.90 -3.29 -10.71
N ARG A 104 4.86 -4.35 -11.51
CA ARG A 104 5.56 -4.40 -12.80
C ARG A 104 4.93 -3.46 -13.81
N LYS A 105 3.60 -3.43 -13.90
CA LYS A 105 2.88 -2.50 -14.80
C LYS A 105 3.13 -1.05 -14.41
N TYR A 106 3.17 -0.74 -13.11
CA TYR A 106 3.48 0.60 -12.62
C TYR A 106 4.87 1.06 -13.06
N LEU A 107 5.91 0.24 -12.80
CA LEU A 107 7.28 0.56 -13.20
C LEU A 107 7.47 0.63 -14.72
N ASN A 108 6.76 -0.22 -15.49
CA ASN A 108 6.80 -0.18 -16.95
C ASN A 108 6.13 1.08 -17.54
N ALA A 109 5.04 1.55 -16.92
CA ALA A 109 4.32 2.73 -17.38
C ALA A 109 5.02 4.03 -16.98
N TYR A 110 5.74 4.02 -15.84
CA TYR A 110 6.34 5.19 -15.23
C TYR A 110 7.86 5.04 -15.15
N SER A 111 8.51 5.25 -16.28
CA SER A 111 9.96 5.03 -16.45
C SER A 111 10.81 5.97 -15.60
N ASP A 112 10.29 7.13 -15.21
CA ASP A 112 10.92 8.05 -14.25
C ASP A 112 11.10 7.40 -12.87
N ILE A 113 10.09 6.66 -12.41
CA ILE A 113 10.11 5.95 -11.12
C ILE A 113 11.04 4.75 -11.19
N ALA A 114 10.99 4.00 -12.29
CA ALA A 114 11.90 2.88 -12.53
C ALA A 114 13.36 3.34 -12.60
N ALA A 115 13.65 4.42 -13.35
CA ALA A 115 15.00 4.97 -13.48
C ALA A 115 15.53 5.54 -12.16
N ALA A 116 14.65 6.11 -11.33
CA ALA A 116 15.00 6.61 -10.00
C ALA A 116 15.12 5.51 -8.93
N ASN A 117 14.78 4.25 -9.27
CA ASN A 117 14.78 3.10 -8.35
C ASN A 117 13.94 3.37 -7.08
N ILE A 118 12.79 4.02 -7.26
CA ILE A 118 11.86 4.36 -6.18
C ILE A 118 10.85 3.23 -5.99
N ASN A 119 10.50 2.91 -4.75
CA ASN A 119 9.45 1.94 -4.44
C ASN A 119 8.11 2.40 -5.06
N PRO A 120 7.52 1.61 -5.98
CA PRO A 120 6.36 2.04 -6.75
C PRO A 120 5.10 2.22 -5.91
N LEU A 121 4.90 1.41 -4.85
CA LEU A 121 3.73 1.57 -3.98
C LEU A 121 3.85 2.85 -3.16
N VAL A 122 5.01 3.07 -2.54
CA VAL A 122 5.27 4.29 -1.74
C VAL A 122 5.10 5.52 -2.60
N HIS A 123 5.69 5.53 -3.80
CA HIS A 123 5.50 6.62 -4.75
C HIS A 123 4.03 6.85 -5.07
N TYR A 124 3.27 5.79 -5.37
CA TYR A 124 1.87 5.92 -5.70
C TYR A 124 1.04 6.49 -4.55
N LEU A 125 1.25 6.01 -3.32
CA LEU A 125 0.55 6.47 -2.12
C LEU A 125 0.86 7.95 -1.81
N GLN A 126 2.12 8.36 -1.91
CA GLN A 126 2.54 9.71 -1.54
C GLN A 126 2.29 10.75 -2.65
N TYR A 127 2.44 10.37 -3.92
CA TYR A 127 2.45 11.30 -5.05
C TYR A 127 1.59 10.81 -6.21
N GLY A 128 1.84 9.59 -6.68
CA GLY A 128 1.33 9.11 -7.95
C GLY A 128 -0.19 9.19 -8.07
N ALA A 129 -0.95 8.86 -7.02
CA ALA A 129 -2.40 8.96 -7.06
C ALA A 129 -2.89 10.41 -7.20
N PHE A 130 -2.20 11.37 -6.58
CA PHE A 130 -2.50 12.81 -6.68
C PHE A 130 -1.99 13.43 -7.99
N GLU A 131 -1.00 12.82 -8.62
CA GLU A 131 -0.53 13.13 -9.98
C GLU A 131 -1.44 12.55 -11.08
N GLY A 132 -2.44 11.74 -10.72
CA GLY A 132 -3.33 11.06 -11.67
C GLY A 132 -2.72 9.81 -12.32
N ARG A 133 -1.66 9.25 -11.74
CA ARG A 133 -1.10 7.96 -12.16
C ARG A 133 -2.05 6.82 -11.79
N LEU A 134 -2.04 5.75 -12.57
CA LEU A 134 -2.88 4.57 -12.35
C LEU A 134 -2.09 3.49 -11.60
N PRO A 135 -2.72 2.75 -10.68
CA PRO A 135 -2.06 1.67 -9.94
C PRO A 135 -2.05 0.34 -10.72
N PHE A 136 -2.78 0.26 -11.83
CA PHE A 136 -2.88 -0.92 -12.72
C PHE A 136 -3.36 -2.22 -12.05
N GLY A 137 -4.07 -2.13 -10.92
CA GLY A 137 -4.75 -3.27 -10.33
C GLY A 137 -5.69 -3.95 -11.32
N ASP A 138 -5.59 -5.27 -11.40
CA ASP A 138 -6.38 -6.12 -12.31
C ASP A 138 -7.05 -7.29 -11.57
N GLY A 139 -7.06 -7.24 -10.22
CA GLY A 139 -7.65 -8.30 -9.41
C GLY A 139 -6.69 -9.44 -9.07
N THR A 140 -5.40 -9.35 -9.46
CA THR A 140 -4.44 -10.48 -9.35
C THR A 140 -3.15 -10.13 -8.57
N TYR A 141 -2.49 -11.17 -8.06
CA TYR A 141 -1.20 -11.11 -7.34
C TYR A 141 -0.07 -11.75 -8.15
#